data_AF-A0A1G1G9W5-F1
#
_entry.id   AF-A0A1G1G9W5-F1
#
_cell.length_a   1.000
_cell.length_b   1.000
_cell.length_c   1.000
_cell.angle_alpha   90.00
_cell.angle_beta   90.00
_cell.angle_gamma   90.00
#
_symmetry.space_group_name_H-M   'P 1'
#
loop_
_entity.id
_entity.type
_entity.pdbx_description
1 polymer ?
#
loop_
_entity_poly.entity_id
_entity_poly.type
_entity_poly.pdbx_seq_one_letter_code
_entity_poly.pdbx_strand_id
1 'polypeptide(L)'
;MFKKYVFCLFILFGVIVSMFYSVTRAEESLEYGYYLAGAHYHPEVPRINAFVAKKLFDQGKLILANAMESANFRGDHLLGSISIAADELHKWDNRLPHGVIIAFYCN
;
A
#
# COMPACT_ATOMS: atom_id res chain seq x y z
N MET A 1 -14.03 -19.43 -40.55
CA MET A 1 -14.39 -18.55 -39.40
C MET A 1 -13.98 -19.16 -38.05
N PHE A 2 -14.16 -20.46 -37.82
CA PHE A 2 -13.84 -21.16 -36.56
C PHE A 2 -12.41 -20.91 -35.99
N LYS A 3 -11.37 -20.90 -36.84
CA LYS A 3 -9.97 -20.68 -36.41
C LYS A 3 -9.70 -19.31 -35.76
N LYS A 4 -10.48 -18.27 -36.10
CA LYS A 4 -10.30 -16.93 -35.51
C LYS A 4 -10.83 -16.86 -34.07
N TYR A 5 -11.94 -17.55 -33.78
CA TYR A 5 -12.52 -17.59 -32.45
C TYR A 5 -11.65 -18.37 -31.46
N VAL A 6 -11.05 -19.48 -31.91
CA VAL A 6 -10.11 -20.26 -31.10
C VAL A 6 -8.90 -19.43 -30.70
N PHE A 7 -8.33 -18.66 -31.63
CA PHE A 7 -7.18 -17.79 -31.35
C PHE A 7 -7.49 -16.69 -30.33
N CYS A 8 -8.65 -16.03 -30.44
CA CYS A 8 -9.07 -15.04 -29.44
C CYS A 8 -9.25 -15.64 -28.03
N LEU A 9 -9.72 -16.89 -27.94
CA LEU A 9 -9.92 -17.58 -26.67
C LEU A 9 -8.59 -17.89 -25.96
N PHE A 10 -7.55 -18.24 -26.71
CA PHE A 10 -6.20 -18.43 -26.17
C PHE A 10 -5.58 -17.13 -25.66
N ILE A 11 -5.77 -16.00 -26.37
CA ILE A 11 -5.29 -14.70 -25.92
C ILE A 11 -6.01 -14.30 -24.63
N LEU A 12 -7.33 -14.44 -24.58
CA LEU A 12 -8.11 -14.09 -23.41
C LEU A 12 -7.70 -14.93 -22.19
N PHE A 13 -7.48 -16.23 -22.38
CA PHE A 13 -6.98 -17.12 -21.33
C PHE A 13 -5.57 -16.70 -20.84
N GLY A 14 -4.66 -16.34 -21.75
CA GLY A 14 -3.33 -15.85 -21.39
C GLY A 14 -3.35 -14.54 -20.59
N VAL A 15 -4.27 -13.62 -20.92
CA VAL A 15 -4.46 -12.39 -20.15
C VAL A 15 -5.02 -12.70 -18.76
N ILE A 16 -6.00 -13.59 -18.67
CA ILE A 16 -6.59 -13.98 -17.38
C ILE A 16 -5.54 -14.63 -16.48
N VAL A 17 -4.75 -15.58 -16.99
CA VAL A 17 -3.69 -16.26 -16.22
C VAL A 17 -2.61 -15.28 -15.75
N SER A 18 -2.21 -14.31 -16.59
CA SER A 18 -1.19 -13.32 -16.20
C SER A 18 -1.69 -12.32 -15.15
N MET A 19 -2.99 -11.99 -15.16
CA MET A 19 -3.62 -11.19 -14.10
C MET A 19 -3.63 -11.95 -12.77
N PHE A 20 -4.02 -13.22 -12.75
CA PHE A 20 -4.01 -14.03 -11.51
C PHE A 20 -2.61 -14.21 -10.94
N TYR A 21 -1.61 -14.47 -11.78
CA TYR A 21 -0.22 -14.63 -11.32
C TYR A 21 0.35 -13.34 -10.71
N SER A 22 -0.05 -12.18 -11.23
CA SER A 22 0.37 -10.88 -10.70
C SER A 22 -0.27 -10.57 -9.35
N VAL A 23 -1.54 -10.97 -9.16
CA VAL A 23 -2.28 -10.78 -7.90
C VAL A 23 -1.71 -11.69 -6.80
N THR A 24 -1.48 -12.98 -7.07
CA THR A 24 -0.91 -13.90 -6.07
C THR A 24 0.49 -13.50 -5.62
N ARG A 25 1.31 -12.97 -6.53
CA ARG A 25 2.67 -12.49 -6.20
C ARG A 25 2.64 -11.23 -5.33
N ALA A 26 1.64 -10.36 -5.49
CA ALA A 26 1.48 -9.19 -4.65
C ALA A 26 1.11 -9.59 -3.21
N GLU A 27 0.19 -10.54 -3.05
CA GLU A 27 -0.19 -11.11 -1.75
C GLU A 27 0.99 -11.81 -1.07
N GLU A 28 1.75 -12.65 -1.77
CA GLU A 28 2.96 -13.28 -1.22
C GLU A 28 4.00 -12.25 -0.76
N SER A 29 4.16 -11.11 -1.48
CA SER A 29 5.12 -10.07 -1.06
C SER A 29 4.68 -9.30 0.18
N LEU A 30 3.37 -9.13 0.37
CA LEU A 30 2.79 -8.55 1.58
C LEU A 30 2.89 -9.51 2.75
N GLU A 31 2.63 -10.80 2.50
CA GLU A 31 2.70 -11.87 3.47
C GLU A 31 4.14 -12.13 3.93
N TYR A 32 5.11 -12.21 3.01
CA TYR A 32 6.53 -12.35 3.35
C TYR A 32 7.07 -11.18 4.19
N GLY A 33 6.53 -9.97 4.00
CA GLY A 33 6.84 -8.82 4.87
C GLY A 33 6.35 -8.99 6.31
N TYR A 34 5.32 -9.82 6.52
CA TYR A 34 4.68 -10.06 7.82
C TYR A 34 5.28 -11.27 8.59
N TYR A 35 5.75 -12.31 7.90
CA TYR A 35 6.19 -13.58 8.52
C TYR A 35 7.66 -13.67 8.95
N LEU A 36 8.47 -12.62 8.77
CA LEU A 36 9.85 -12.59 9.31
C LEU A 36 9.94 -12.32 10.83
N ALA A 37 8.86 -12.51 11.58
CA ALA A 37 8.78 -12.35 13.03
C ALA A 37 9.32 -13.55 13.85
N GLY A 38 10.40 -14.19 13.40
CA GLY A 38 11.07 -15.30 14.10
C GLY A 38 12.56 -15.09 14.39
N ALA A 39 13.16 -14.10 13.72
CA ALA A 39 14.48 -13.56 14.03
C ALA A 39 14.29 -12.04 14.06
N HIS A 40 14.92 -11.32 14.98
CA HIS A 40 14.88 -9.85 15.05
C HIS A 40 15.62 -9.19 13.88
N TYR A 41 15.25 -9.54 12.65
CA TYR A 41 15.44 -8.73 11.46
C TYR A 41 14.22 -7.83 11.41
N HIS A 42 14.38 -6.57 11.77
CA HIS A 42 13.41 -5.56 11.38
C HIS A 42 13.49 -5.48 9.85
N PRO A 43 12.52 -6.00 9.08
CA PRO A 43 12.54 -5.84 7.64
C PRO A 43 12.66 -4.34 7.36
N GLU A 44 13.53 -3.95 6.44
CA GLU A 44 13.61 -2.55 6.04
C GLU A 44 12.22 -2.10 5.59
N VAL A 45 11.60 -1.21 6.36
CA VAL A 45 10.29 -0.66 6.02
C VAL A 45 10.44 0.07 4.68
N PRO A 46 9.65 -0.27 3.65
CA PRO A 46 9.75 0.36 2.34
C PRO A 46 9.62 1.88 2.46
N ARG A 47 10.62 2.60 1.93
CA ARG A 47 10.64 4.08 1.95
C ARG A 47 10.29 4.62 0.57
N ILE A 48 9.45 5.64 0.55
CA ILE A 48 9.17 6.43 -0.65
C ILE A 48 9.67 7.86 -0.43
N ASN A 49 10.15 8.50 -1.50
CA ASN A 49 10.50 9.92 -1.44
C ASN A 49 9.25 10.80 -1.59
N ALA A 50 9.41 12.10 -1.32
CA ALA A 50 8.32 13.07 -1.37
C ALA A 50 7.63 13.16 -2.76
N PHE A 51 8.38 12.99 -3.85
CA PHE A 51 7.83 13.03 -5.21
C PHE A 51 6.88 11.87 -5.49
N VAL A 52 7.29 10.65 -5.10
CA VAL A 52 6.46 9.44 -5.22
C VAL A 52 5.25 9.54 -4.31
N ALA A 53 5.43 10.01 -3.07
CA ALA A 53 4.34 10.23 -2.13
C ALA A 53 3.29 11.19 -2.70
N LYS A 54 3.71 12.35 -3.22
CA LYS A 54 2.81 13.31 -3.86
C LYS A 54 2.05 12.70 -5.03
N LYS A 55 2.74 11.98 -5.92
CA LYS A 55 2.11 11.35 -7.09
C LYS A 55 1.03 10.34 -6.67
N LEU A 56 1.29 9.52 -5.67
CA LEU A 56 0.31 8.52 -5.19
C LEU A 56 -0.85 9.18 -4.43
N PHE A 57 -0.58 10.24 -3.68
CA PHE A 57 -1.59 11.04 -2.99
C PHE A 57 -2.55 11.70 -3.97
N ASP A 58 -2.03 12.36 -5.01
CA ASP A 58 -2.85 12.99 -6.07
C ASP A 58 -3.70 11.96 -6.85
N GLN A 59 -3.31 10.68 -6.85
CA GLN A 59 -4.06 9.57 -7.46
C GLN A 59 -5.11 8.94 -6.52
N GLY A 60 -5.21 9.39 -5.27
CA GLY A 60 -6.07 8.77 -4.25
C GLY A 60 -5.62 7.37 -3.81
N LYS A 61 -4.34 7.02 -4.05
CA LYS A 61 -3.76 5.70 -3.70
C LYS A 61 -2.96 5.72 -2.40
N LEU A 62 -2.77 6.89 -1.81
CA LEU A 62 -1.94 7.09 -0.63
C LEU A 62 -2.69 7.93 0.41
N ILE A 63 -2.62 7.49 1.66
CA ILE A 63 -2.94 8.29 2.83
C ILE A 63 -1.63 8.66 3.51
N LEU A 64 -1.45 9.95 3.79
CA LEU A 64 -0.33 10.45 4.57
C LEU A 64 -0.73 10.49 6.04
N ALA A 65 0.00 9.76 6.89
CA ALA A 65 -0.20 9.72 8.33
C ALA A 65 0.98 10.38 9.05
N ASN A 66 0.72 11.40 9.85
CA ASN A 66 1.72 11.98 10.74
C ASN A 66 1.82 11.12 12.00
N ALA A 67 3.01 10.56 12.26
CA ALA A 67 3.29 9.68 13.40
C ALA A 67 3.45 10.43 14.74
N MET A 68 3.47 11.78 14.72
CA MET A 68 3.59 12.60 15.92
C MET A 68 2.32 12.59 16.76
N GLU A 69 2.48 12.85 18.06
CA GLU A 69 1.36 13.07 18.98
C GLU A 69 0.40 14.13 18.45
N SER A 70 -0.89 13.90 18.64
CA SER A 70 -1.98 14.72 18.11
C SER A 70 -1.90 16.21 18.51
N ALA A 71 -1.29 16.52 19.65
CA ALA A 71 -1.06 17.90 20.10
C ALA A 71 -0.14 18.69 19.15
N ASN A 72 0.79 18.02 18.47
CA ASN A 72 1.77 18.63 17.57
C ASN A 72 1.26 18.76 16.13
N PHE A 73 0.12 18.13 15.80
CA PHE A 73 -0.43 18.14 14.45
C PHE A 73 -0.92 19.53 14.00
N ARG A 74 -1.22 20.44 14.93
CA ARG A 74 -1.87 21.74 14.61
C ARG A 74 -0.96 22.77 13.95
N GLY A 75 0.37 22.63 14.04
CA GLY A 75 1.31 23.68 13.65
C GLY A 75 2.00 23.46 12.30
N ASP A 76 2.39 22.21 12.00
CA ASP A 76 3.24 21.90 10.84
C ASP A 76 2.95 20.47 10.35
N HIS A 77 2.04 20.36 9.38
CA HIS A 77 1.67 19.07 8.79
C HIS A 77 1.44 19.22 7.29
N LEU A 78 1.65 18.12 6.57
CA LEU A 78 1.35 18.06 5.14
C LEU A 78 -0.16 18.20 4.93
N LEU A 79 -0.56 19.08 4.01
CA LEU A 79 -1.97 19.31 3.67
C LEU A 79 -2.65 17.98 3.28
N GLY A 80 -3.79 17.68 3.90
CA GLY A 80 -4.55 16.46 3.65
C GLY A 80 -4.00 15.20 4.33
N SER A 81 -2.96 15.32 5.16
CA SER A 81 -2.56 14.24 6.06
C SER A 81 -3.52 14.09 7.23
N ILE A 82 -3.47 12.92 7.87
CA ILE A 82 -4.18 12.61 9.12
C ILE A 82 -3.17 12.43 10.25
N SER A 83 -3.59 12.67 11.49
CA SER A 83 -2.78 12.38 12.67
C SER A 83 -3.06 10.96 13.14
N ILE A 84 -2.02 10.11 13.13
CA ILE A 84 -2.03 8.78 13.73
C ILE A 84 -0.76 8.68 14.56
N ALA A 85 -0.88 8.99 15.84
CA ALA A 85 0.24 8.84 16.75
C ALA A 85 0.68 7.36 16.79
N ALA A 86 1.98 7.11 16.86
CA ALA A 86 2.54 5.77 16.76
C ALA A 86 2.00 4.80 17.83
N ASP A 87 1.68 5.30 19.03
CA ASP A 87 1.08 4.58 20.14
C ASP A 87 -0.42 4.30 19.96
N GLU A 88 -1.08 5.04 19.07
CA GLU A 88 -2.52 4.92 18.81
C GLU A 88 -2.87 4.09 17.57
N LEU A 89 -1.88 3.58 16.83
CA LEU A 89 -2.12 2.85 15.58
C LEU A 89 -3.16 1.73 15.70
N HIS A 90 -3.15 1.00 16.83
CA HIS A 90 -4.10 -0.06 17.14
C HIS A 90 -5.59 0.39 17.15
N LYS A 91 -5.86 1.68 17.36
CA LYS A 91 -7.22 2.25 17.36
C LYS A 91 -7.74 2.54 15.95
N TRP A 92 -6.84 2.56 14.95
CA TRP A 92 -7.13 2.95 13.57
C TRP A 92 -7.33 1.77 12.63
N ASP A 93 -6.97 0.55 13.04
CA ASP A 93 -6.94 -0.63 12.17
C ASP A 93 -8.28 -0.87 11.43
N ASN A 94 -9.40 -0.75 12.16
CA ASN A 94 -10.75 -0.90 11.59
C ASN A 94 -11.31 0.35 10.88
N ARG A 95 -10.58 1.47 10.89
CA ARG A 95 -11.02 2.76 10.33
C ARG A 95 -10.27 3.13 9.05
N LEU A 96 -9.14 2.47 8.81
CA LEU A 96 -8.32 2.72 7.65
C LEU A 96 -8.90 1.99 6.44
N PRO A 97 -9.04 2.68 5.29
CA PRO A 97 -9.56 2.03 4.10
C PRO A 97 -8.58 0.95 3.61
N HIS A 98 -9.15 -0.17 3.16
CA HIS A 98 -8.37 -1.27 2.59
C HIS A 98 -7.94 -0.91 1.15
N GLY A 99 -6.82 -1.47 0.70
CA GLY A 99 -6.35 -1.31 -0.69
C GLY A 99 -5.71 0.04 -1.01
N VAL A 100 -5.46 0.89 -0.02
CA VAL A 100 -4.64 2.10 -0.15
C VAL A 100 -3.34 1.95 0.61
N ILE A 101 -2.32 2.67 0.17
CA ILE A 101 -1.03 2.72 0.86
C ILE A 101 -1.15 3.73 2.00
N ILE A 102 -0.63 3.40 3.18
CA ILE A 102 -0.49 4.34 4.30
C ILE A 102 0.99 4.63 4.46
N ALA A 103 1.39 5.88 4.20
CA ALA A 103 2.76 6.31 4.45
C ALA A 103 2.82 7.16 5.72
N PHE A 104 3.64 6.70 6.67
CA PHE A 104 3.96 7.45 7.85
C PHE A 104 5.07 8.46 7.58
N TYR A 105 4.91 9.66 8.12
CA TYR A 105 5.97 10.67 8.16
C TYR A 105 6.06 11.28 9.56
N CYS A 106 7.25 11.73 9.90
CA CYS A 106 7.55 12.51 11.10
C CYS A 106 8.60 13.56 10.74
N ASN A 107 8.71 14.61 11.57
CA ASN A 107 9.80 15.58 11.50
C ASN A 107 11.05 15.05 12.23
#